data_AF-A0A2V7JZV3-F1
#
_entry.id   AF-A0A2V7JZV3-F1
#
_cell.length_a   1.000
_cell.length_b   1.000
_cell.length_c   1.000
_cell.angle_alpha   90.00
_cell.angle_beta   90.00
_cell.angle_gamma   90.00
#
_symmetry.space_group_name_H-M   'P 1'
#
loop_
_entity.id
_entity.type
_entity.pdbx_description
1 polymer ?
#
loop_
_entity_poly.entity_id
_entity_poly.type
_entity_poly.pdbx_seq_one_letter_code
_entity_poly.pdbx_strand_id
1 'polypeptide(L)'
;MAQLVRDFEREHPGVHVRVQQIPWSAAHEKLLTAHVGGALPDMAAMGNTWVPEMVTLGALAPLDSLVRQSSDMDSTGHFPGIWATNVVDGGLYGIPWYVDTRVLFYRRDILARAGYARMPETWAEWREAMRAITRVMGPRHYAIYLPLNEWPPQVILGLQQGSPLVTPEGYGAFADSSFTRAFAFLVSLYRDGLAPPVSNTEVANLYQEFARGTFAM
;
A
#
# COMPACT_ATOMS: atom_id res chain seq x y z
N MET A 1 0.54 -11.46 17.48
CA MET A 1 -0.87 -11.78 17.80
C MET A 1 -1.00 -12.69 19.01
N ALA A 2 -0.46 -13.92 19.01
CA ALA A 2 -0.63 -14.84 20.15
C ALA A 2 -0.16 -14.30 21.52
N GLN A 3 0.94 -13.55 21.57
CA GLN A 3 1.39 -12.90 22.81
C GLN A 3 0.43 -11.78 23.25
N LEU A 4 0.03 -10.90 22.32
CA LEU A 4 -0.93 -9.82 22.57
C LEU A 4 -2.26 -10.34 23.12
N VAL A 5 -2.77 -11.45 22.57
CA VAL A 5 -3.99 -12.09 23.04
C VAL A 5 -3.84 -12.59 24.48
N ARG A 6 -2.73 -13.26 24.82
CA ARG A 6 -2.49 -13.72 26.19
C ARG A 6 -2.42 -12.58 27.19
N ASP A 7 -1.81 -11.47 26.80
CA ASP A 7 -1.71 -10.29 27.67
C ASP A 7 -3.08 -9.64 27.86
N PHE A 8 -3.87 -9.50 26.80
CA PHE A 8 -5.25 -9.03 26.85
C PHE A 8 -6.16 -9.91 27.73
N GLU A 9 -6.14 -11.23 27.55
CA GLU A 9 -6.95 -12.16 28.34
C GLU A 9 -6.57 -12.15 29.84
N ARG A 10 -5.30 -11.89 30.15
CA ARG A 10 -4.83 -11.74 31.53
C ARG A 10 -5.37 -10.45 32.18
N GLU A 11 -5.46 -9.36 31.42
CA GLU A 11 -6.02 -8.09 31.88
C GLU A 11 -7.55 -8.09 31.91
N HIS A 12 -8.18 -8.95 31.11
CA HIS A 12 -9.63 -9.08 30.97
C HIS A 12 -10.09 -10.53 31.19
N PRO A 13 -10.09 -11.05 32.43
CA PRO A 13 -10.30 -12.47 32.73
C PRO A 13 -11.71 -13.02 32.38
N GLY A 14 -12.66 -12.15 32.04
CA GLY A 14 -14.00 -12.52 31.56
C GLY A 14 -14.12 -12.64 30.03
N VAL A 15 -13.05 -12.35 29.29
CA VAL A 15 -13.04 -12.35 27.82
C VAL A 15 -12.06 -13.40 27.33
N HIS A 16 -12.52 -14.27 26.43
CA HIS A 16 -11.67 -15.26 25.77
C HIS A 16 -11.63 -14.98 24.27
N VAL A 17 -10.43 -14.94 23.69
CA VAL A 17 -10.20 -14.56 22.29
C VAL A 17 -9.73 -15.77 21.50
N ARG A 18 -10.62 -16.26 20.62
CA ARG A 18 -10.29 -17.33 19.68
C ARG A 18 -9.78 -16.76 18.36
N VAL A 19 -8.46 -16.81 18.15
CA VAL A 19 -7.86 -16.38 16.88
C VAL A 19 -7.98 -17.47 15.82
N GLN A 20 -8.65 -17.16 14.71
CA GLN A 20 -8.65 -18.00 13.52
C GLN A 20 -7.77 -17.39 12.43
N GLN A 21 -6.75 -18.13 12.01
CA GLN A 21 -5.93 -17.73 10.87
C GLN A 21 -6.62 -18.16 9.58
N ILE A 22 -6.77 -17.21 8.65
CA ILE A 22 -7.37 -17.44 7.34
C ILE A 22 -6.34 -17.00 6.30
N PRO A 23 -6.00 -17.84 5.31
CA PRO A 23 -5.15 -17.41 4.19
C PRO A 23 -5.77 -16.19 3.51
N TRP A 24 -4.97 -15.15 3.28
CA TRP A 24 -5.46 -13.88 2.71
C TRP A 24 -6.19 -14.07 1.38
N SER A 25 -5.69 -14.97 0.53
CA SER A 25 -6.29 -15.32 -0.76
C SER A 25 -7.72 -15.86 -0.68
N ALA A 26 -8.12 -16.41 0.47
CA ALA A 26 -9.46 -16.94 0.71
C ALA A 26 -10.27 -16.11 1.73
N ALA A 27 -9.66 -15.07 2.31
CA ALA A 27 -10.26 -14.32 3.41
C ALA A 27 -11.52 -13.57 2.97
N HIS A 28 -11.48 -12.94 1.79
CA HIS A 28 -12.60 -12.17 1.24
C HIS A 28 -13.83 -13.05 1.00
N GLU A 29 -13.71 -14.11 0.21
CA GLU A 29 -14.79 -15.06 -0.09
C GLU A 29 -15.38 -15.70 1.19
N LYS A 30 -14.52 -16.03 2.15
CA LYS A 30 -14.94 -16.61 3.43
C LYS A 30 -15.75 -15.63 4.28
N LEU A 31 -15.39 -14.34 4.30
CA LEU A 31 -16.15 -13.31 5.00
C LEU A 31 -17.51 -13.09 4.34
N LEU A 32 -17.58 -13.05 3.01
CA LEU A 32 -18.85 -12.93 2.28
C LEU A 32 -19.77 -14.13 2.55
N THR A 33 -19.23 -15.35 2.49
CA THR A 33 -19.98 -16.58 2.77
C THR A 33 -20.48 -16.61 4.22
N ALA A 34 -19.62 -16.21 5.17
CA ALA A 34 -19.98 -16.13 6.58
C ALA A 34 -21.06 -15.08 6.85
N HIS A 35 -21.05 -13.95 6.14
CA HIS A 35 -22.10 -12.94 6.22
C HIS A 35 -23.46 -13.50 5.78
N VAL A 36 -23.51 -14.13 4.59
CA VAL A 36 -24.74 -14.76 4.08
C VAL A 36 -25.24 -15.86 5.00
N GLY A 37 -24.32 -16.63 5.59
CA GLY A 37 -24.63 -17.72 6.52
C GLY A 37 -24.93 -17.28 7.96
N GLY A 38 -24.87 -15.98 8.28
CA GLY A 38 -25.08 -15.47 9.64
C GLY A 38 -24.02 -15.97 10.64
N ALA A 39 -22.80 -16.21 10.18
CA ALA A 39 -21.70 -16.83 10.92
C ALA A 39 -20.41 -15.99 10.91
N LEU A 40 -20.54 -14.67 10.81
CA LEU A 40 -19.39 -13.75 10.93
C LEU A 40 -18.75 -13.84 12.33
N PRO A 41 -17.42 -13.61 12.44
CA PRO A 41 -16.77 -13.44 13.73
C PRO A 41 -17.16 -12.11 14.37
N ASP A 42 -16.93 -11.98 15.68
CA ASP A 42 -17.15 -10.71 16.40
C ASP A 42 -16.21 -9.59 15.92
N MET A 43 -14.99 -9.96 15.50
CA MET A 43 -13.99 -9.05 14.95
C MET A 43 -13.25 -9.72 13.78
N ALA A 44 -12.96 -8.96 12.73
CA ALA A 44 -12.18 -9.41 11.59
C ALA A 44 -11.07 -8.40 11.25
N ALA A 45 -9.86 -8.91 11.03
CA ALA A 45 -8.84 -8.15 10.30
C ALA A 45 -9.20 -8.22 8.81
N MET A 46 -9.37 -7.06 8.17
CA MET A 46 -9.76 -6.97 6.77
C MET A 46 -8.97 -5.89 6.05
N GLY A 47 -8.91 -5.97 4.72
CA GLY A 47 -8.32 -4.93 3.90
C GLY A 47 -9.20 -3.69 3.97
N ASN A 48 -8.61 -2.52 4.17
CA ASN A 48 -9.39 -1.27 4.15
C ASN A 48 -10.09 -1.05 2.79
N THR A 49 -9.55 -1.60 1.70
CA THR A 49 -10.17 -1.62 0.37
C THR A 49 -11.47 -2.44 0.29
N TRP A 50 -11.75 -3.32 1.27
CA TRP A 50 -12.99 -4.10 1.35
C TRP A 50 -14.06 -3.42 2.22
N VAL A 51 -13.71 -2.39 2.98
CA VAL A 51 -14.63 -1.71 3.90
C VAL A 51 -15.87 -1.16 3.16
N PRO A 52 -15.76 -0.45 2.02
CA PRO A 52 -16.93 0.07 1.33
C PRO A 52 -17.92 -1.02 0.87
N GLU A 53 -17.40 -2.15 0.40
CA GLU A 53 -18.23 -3.30 0.00
C GLU A 53 -18.97 -3.88 1.21
N MET A 54 -18.26 -4.11 2.31
CA MET A 54 -18.85 -4.70 3.51
C MET A 54 -19.84 -3.76 4.21
N VAL A 55 -19.64 -2.44 4.13
CA VAL A 55 -20.65 -1.45 4.56
C VAL A 55 -21.89 -1.52 3.68
N THR A 56 -21.71 -1.59 2.35
CA THR A 56 -22.82 -1.71 1.39
C THR A 56 -23.66 -2.97 1.63
N LEU A 57 -23.01 -4.07 2.02
CA LEU A 57 -23.69 -5.33 2.39
C LEU A 57 -24.36 -5.28 3.77
N GLY A 58 -24.12 -4.23 4.58
CA GLY A 58 -24.58 -4.16 5.97
C GLY A 58 -23.85 -5.15 6.89
N ALA A 59 -22.64 -5.56 6.53
CA ALA A 59 -21.85 -6.56 7.24
C ALA A 59 -20.97 -5.96 8.37
N LEU A 60 -20.85 -4.63 8.45
CA LEU A 60 -20.04 -3.93 9.47
C LEU A 60 -20.92 -3.07 10.37
N ALA A 61 -20.64 -3.12 11.67
CA ALA A 61 -21.26 -2.25 12.65
C ALA A 61 -20.59 -0.86 12.65
N PRO A 62 -21.34 0.24 12.80
CA PRO A 62 -20.76 1.56 12.98
C PRO A 62 -20.05 1.65 14.33
N LEU A 63 -18.87 2.26 14.35
CA LEU A 63 -17.97 2.33 15.51
C LEU A 63 -17.97 3.71 16.17
N ASP A 64 -18.64 4.71 15.60
CA ASP A 64 -18.65 6.09 16.07
C ASP A 64 -19.00 6.23 17.56
N SER A 65 -19.98 5.45 18.04
CA SER A 65 -20.40 5.49 19.44
C SER A 65 -19.35 4.86 20.36
N LEU A 66 -18.71 3.77 19.92
CA LEU A 66 -17.65 3.10 20.69
C LEU A 66 -16.41 3.99 20.81
N VAL A 67 -16.02 4.65 19.71
CA VAL A 67 -14.89 5.58 19.71
C VAL A 67 -15.17 6.78 20.62
N ARG A 68 -16.36 7.38 20.57
CA ARG A 68 -16.72 8.50 21.47
C ARG A 68 -16.71 8.12 22.97
N GLN A 69 -16.92 6.85 23.30
CA GLN A 69 -16.91 6.37 24.69
C GLN A 69 -15.51 5.96 25.17
N SER A 70 -14.55 5.82 24.27
CA SER A 70 -13.18 5.45 24.62
C SER A 70 -12.39 6.67 25.07
N SER A 71 -11.60 6.52 26.14
CA SER A 71 -10.60 7.53 26.54
C SER A 71 -9.32 7.44 25.72
N ASP A 72 -9.08 6.30 25.07
CA ASP A 72 -7.79 5.93 24.50
C ASP A 72 -7.84 5.80 22.97
N MET A 73 -9.02 5.95 22.37
CA MET A 73 -9.24 5.80 20.93
C MET A 73 -9.93 7.05 20.38
N ASP A 74 -9.22 7.79 19.54
CA ASP A 74 -9.76 8.86 18.71
C ASP A 74 -9.01 8.92 17.36
N SER A 75 -9.45 9.80 16.45
CA SER A 75 -8.80 9.96 15.15
C SER A 75 -7.46 10.69 15.20
N THR A 76 -7.16 11.41 16.28
CA THR A 76 -5.96 12.26 16.41
C THR A 76 -4.68 11.45 16.55
N GLY A 77 -4.80 10.24 17.11
CA GLY A 77 -3.71 9.25 17.16
C GLY A 77 -3.37 8.60 15.81
N HIS A 78 -4.12 8.88 14.74
CA HIS A 78 -3.96 8.23 13.43
C HIS A 78 -3.62 9.21 12.30
N PHE A 79 -2.93 8.69 11.27
CA PHE A 79 -2.74 9.45 10.04
C PHE A 79 -4.09 9.74 9.38
N PRO A 80 -4.42 11.00 9.03
CA PRO A 80 -5.74 11.37 8.52
C PRO A 80 -6.17 10.57 7.30
N GLY A 81 -5.25 10.35 6.35
CA GLY A 81 -5.53 9.57 5.14
C GLY A 81 -5.85 8.10 5.44
N ILE A 82 -5.27 7.53 6.49
CA ILE A 82 -5.51 6.14 6.90
C ILE A 82 -6.85 6.02 7.64
N TRP A 83 -7.13 6.95 8.56
CA TRP A 83 -8.42 7.01 9.22
C TRP A 83 -9.55 7.13 8.21
N ALA A 84 -9.40 8.01 7.21
CA ALA A 84 -10.37 8.21 6.14
C ALA A 84 -10.70 6.93 5.35
N THR A 85 -9.78 5.96 5.24
CA THR A 85 -10.06 4.68 4.55
C THR A 85 -11.09 3.80 5.27
N ASN A 86 -11.43 4.12 6.52
CA ASN A 86 -12.42 3.40 7.33
C ASN A 86 -13.73 4.19 7.49
N VAL A 87 -13.85 5.35 6.83
CA VAL A 87 -15.03 6.20 6.86
C VAL A 87 -15.78 6.05 5.54
N VAL A 88 -17.05 5.64 5.60
CA VAL A 88 -17.93 5.47 4.45
C VAL A 88 -19.20 6.27 4.71
N ASP A 89 -19.56 7.18 3.79
CA ASP A 89 -20.72 8.08 3.93
C ASP A 89 -20.77 8.82 5.28
N GLY A 90 -19.59 9.16 5.82
CA GLY A 90 -19.43 9.88 7.09
C GLY A 90 -19.49 9.01 8.36
N GLY A 91 -19.77 7.71 8.25
CA GLY A 91 -19.73 6.77 9.38
C GLY A 91 -18.40 6.01 9.47
N LEU A 92 -17.93 5.75 10.68
CA LEU A 92 -16.71 4.98 10.93
C LEU A 92 -17.02 3.48 11.05
N TYR A 93 -16.39 2.64 10.25
CA TYR A 93 -16.67 1.18 10.20
C TYR A 93 -15.46 0.30 10.47
N GLY A 94 -14.31 0.89 10.76
CA GLY A 94 -13.08 0.16 11.08
C GLY A 94 -12.10 1.01 11.85
N ILE A 95 -11.22 0.35 12.61
CA ILE A 95 -10.08 0.99 13.29
C ILE A 95 -8.80 0.57 12.59
N PRO A 96 -7.93 1.50 12.15
CA PRO A 96 -6.67 1.14 11.54
C PRO A 96 -5.77 0.32 12.46
N TRP A 97 -5.42 -0.90 12.04
CA TRP A 97 -4.54 -1.77 12.83
C TRP A 97 -3.06 -1.63 12.44
N TYR A 98 -2.76 -1.62 11.14
CA TYR A 98 -1.45 -1.31 10.59
C TYR A 98 -1.59 -0.70 9.20
N VAL A 99 -0.50 -0.16 8.66
CA VAL A 99 -0.47 0.49 7.34
C VAL A 99 0.55 -0.22 6.45
N ASP A 100 0.13 -0.57 5.23
CA ASP A 100 1.04 -0.87 4.12
C ASP A 100 1.13 0.38 3.23
N THR A 101 2.35 0.84 2.98
CA THR A 101 2.64 1.88 2.00
C THR A 101 3.93 1.52 1.28
N ARG A 102 4.11 2.01 0.06
CA ARG A 102 5.31 1.75 -0.74
C ARG A 102 6.26 2.92 -0.71
N VAL A 103 7.52 2.60 -0.49
CA VAL A 103 8.64 3.54 -0.41
C VAL A 103 9.79 3.01 -1.25
N LEU A 104 10.73 3.89 -1.58
CA LEU A 104 11.95 3.50 -2.27
C LEU A 104 12.96 2.94 -1.26
N PHE A 105 13.39 1.70 -1.50
CA PHE A 105 14.64 1.21 -0.95
C PHE A 105 15.76 1.66 -1.89
N TYR A 106 16.95 2.00 -1.37
CA TYR A 106 18.03 2.45 -2.25
C TYR A 106 19.42 2.10 -1.71
N ARG A 107 20.35 1.90 -2.63
CA ARG A 107 21.77 1.65 -2.37
C ARG A 107 22.53 2.95 -2.17
N ARG A 108 22.77 3.32 -0.91
CA ARG A 108 23.49 4.55 -0.52
C ARG A 108 24.87 4.69 -1.18
N ASP A 109 25.60 3.59 -1.30
CA ASP A 109 26.92 3.55 -1.93
C ASP A 109 26.87 3.84 -3.44
N ILE A 110 25.87 3.30 -4.14
CA ILE A 110 25.67 3.58 -5.57
C ILE A 110 25.15 5.01 -5.78
N LEU A 111 24.21 5.46 -4.95
CA LEU A 111 23.69 6.83 -4.99
C LEU A 111 24.81 7.86 -4.76
N ALA A 112 25.69 7.63 -3.79
CA ALA A 112 26.83 8.48 -3.50
C ALA A 112 27.84 8.50 -4.67
N ARG A 113 28.12 7.35 -5.28
CA ARG A 113 28.96 7.26 -6.50
C ARG A 113 28.38 8.05 -7.66
N ALA A 114 27.05 8.13 -7.75
CA ALA A 114 26.34 8.94 -8.74
C ALA A 114 26.34 10.46 -8.43
N GLY A 115 26.95 10.88 -7.31
CA GLY A 115 27.06 12.27 -6.90
C GLY A 115 25.94 12.78 -5.99
N TYR A 116 25.08 11.89 -5.46
CA TYR A 116 23.93 12.27 -4.64
C TYR A 116 24.15 11.86 -3.18
N ALA A 117 24.14 12.83 -2.27
CA ALA A 117 24.27 12.58 -0.83
C ALA A 117 22.95 12.13 -0.17
N ARG A 118 21.80 12.48 -0.78
CA ARG A 118 20.45 12.13 -0.33
C ARG A 118 19.56 11.80 -1.51
N MET A 119 18.47 11.09 -1.25
CA MET A 119 17.47 10.82 -2.27
C MET A 119 16.82 12.12 -2.77
N PRO A 120 16.59 12.25 -4.09
CA PRO A 120 15.84 13.35 -4.67
C PRO A 120 14.40 13.43 -4.13
N GLU A 121 13.86 14.64 -4.08
CA GLU A 121 12.50 14.91 -3.55
C GLU A 121 11.49 15.27 -4.63
N THR A 122 11.97 15.55 -5.85
CA THR A 122 11.11 15.84 -7.01
C THR A 122 11.31 14.80 -8.11
N TRP A 123 10.29 14.59 -8.96
CA TRP A 123 10.38 13.64 -10.07
C TRP A 123 11.46 14.02 -11.10
N ALA A 124 11.68 15.32 -11.31
CA ALA A 124 12.71 15.81 -12.21
C ALA A 124 14.11 15.43 -11.70
N GLU A 125 14.41 15.75 -10.44
CA GLU A 125 15.67 15.39 -9.80
C GLU A 125 15.83 13.87 -9.67
N TRP A 126 14.74 13.14 -9.42
CA TRP A 126 14.75 11.69 -9.34
C TRP A 126 15.14 11.04 -10.67
N ARG A 127 14.61 11.54 -11.79
CA ARG A 127 15.00 11.07 -13.13
C ARG A 127 16.47 11.36 -13.43
N GLU A 128 16.96 12.55 -13.06
CA GLU A 128 18.38 12.87 -13.23
C GLU A 128 19.29 11.99 -12.37
N ALA A 129 18.89 11.68 -11.13
CA ALA A 129 19.60 10.73 -10.29
C ALA A 129 19.60 9.32 -10.90
N MET A 130 18.46 8.85 -11.42
CA MET A 130 18.41 7.56 -12.12
C MET A 130 19.36 7.50 -13.33
N ARG A 131 19.45 8.59 -14.11
CA ARG A 131 20.42 8.69 -15.22
C ARG A 131 21.87 8.67 -14.73
N ALA A 132 22.18 9.38 -13.65
CA ALA A 132 23.51 9.36 -13.04
C ALA A 132 23.88 7.98 -12.49
N ILE A 133 22.96 7.32 -11.78
CA ILE A 133 23.09 5.97 -11.25
C ILE A 133 23.39 4.97 -12.38
N THR A 134 22.59 4.99 -13.45
CA THR A 134 22.77 4.10 -14.60
C THR A 134 24.16 4.28 -15.24
N ARG A 135 24.63 5.54 -15.37
CA ARG A 135 25.98 5.83 -15.90
C ARG A 135 27.10 5.25 -15.04
N VAL A 136 27.00 5.31 -13.71
CA VAL A 136 28.07 4.81 -12.81
C VAL A 136 28.03 3.30 -12.61
N MET A 137 26.88 2.65 -12.79
CA MET A 137 26.75 1.20 -12.72
C MET A 137 27.16 0.52 -14.03
N GLY A 138 27.01 1.21 -15.15
CA GLY A 138 27.40 0.72 -16.46
C GLY A 138 26.35 -0.23 -17.08
N PRO A 139 26.67 -0.82 -18.25
CA PRO A 139 25.71 -1.60 -19.03
C PRO A 139 25.13 -2.79 -18.25
N ARG A 140 23.90 -3.18 -18.58
CA ARG A 140 23.16 -4.31 -17.97
C ARG A 140 22.79 -4.13 -16.48
N HIS A 141 22.83 -2.90 -15.98
CA HIS A 141 22.30 -2.53 -14.67
C HIS A 141 21.26 -1.42 -14.82
N TYR A 142 20.37 -1.31 -13.84
CA TYR A 142 19.24 -0.40 -13.87
C TYR A 142 19.25 0.53 -12.67
N ALA A 143 18.65 1.71 -12.80
CA ALA A 143 18.54 2.62 -11.67
C ALA A 143 17.48 2.15 -10.67
N ILE A 144 16.36 1.64 -11.17
CA ILE A 144 15.21 1.24 -10.36
C ILE A 144 14.56 -0.03 -10.87
N TYR A 145 14.03 -0.82 -9.94
CA TYR A 145 13.19 -1.97 -10.21
C TYR A 145 11.72 -1.69 -9.88
N LEU A 146 10.88 -1.73 -10.91
CA LEU A 146 9.44 -1.62 -10.83
C LEU A 146 8.85 -2.76 -11.66
N PRO A 147 8.31 -3.84 -11.06
CA PRO A 147 7.77 -4.96 -11.82
C PRO A 147 6.54 -4.56 -12.64
N LEU A 148 6.48 -4.98 -13.91
CA LEU A 148 5.39 -4.62 -14.82
C LEU A 148 4.03 -5.21 -14.43
N ASN A 149 4.03 -6.33 -13.69
CA ASN A 149 2.83 -7.02 -13.24
C ASN A 149 2.30 -6.53 -11.87
N GLU A 150 2.85 -5.45 -11.35
CA GLU A 150 2.37 -4.79 -10.14
C GLU A 150 1.63 -3.50 -10.47
N TRP A 151 0.52 -3.26 -9.77
CA TRP A 151 -0.34 -2.07 -9.94
C TRP A 151 0.00 -0.85 -9.04
N PRO A 152 0.68 -0.98 -7.88
CA PRO A 152 0.91 0.16 -7.01
C PRO A 152 1.68 1.33 -7.63
N PRO A 153 2.77 1.14 -8.43
CA PRO A 153 3.50 2.27 -9.00
C PRO A 153 2.62 3.21 -9.84
N GLN A 154 1.70 2.65 -10.64
CA GLN A 154 0.77 3.38 -11.49
C GLN A 154 -0.17 4.25 -10.65
N VAL A 155 -0.75 3.68 -9.60
CA VAL A 155 -1.68 4.36 -8.71
C VAL A 155 -0.96 5.41 -7.86
N ILE A 156 0.17 5.08 -7.24
CA ILE A 156 0.92 5.99 -6.37
C ILE A 156 1.40 7.22 -7.15
N LEU A 157 1.97 7.02 -8.35
CA LEU A 157 2.42 8.14 -9.18
C LEU A 157 1.23 8.99 -9.65
N GLY A 158 0.09 8.37 -9.97
CA GLY A 158 -1.15 9.08 -10.29
C GLY A 158 -1.64 9.95 -9.13
N LEU A 159 -1.70 9.40 -7.92
CA LEU A 159 -2.12 10.11 -6.71
C LEU A 159 -1.18 11.28 -6.38
N GLN A 160 0.13 11.13 -6.59
CA GLN A 160 1.11 12.22 -6.42
C GLN A 160 0.89 13.40 -7.38
N GLN A 161 0.25 13.16 -8.53
CA GLN A 161 -0.15 14.21 -9.48
C GLN A 161 -1.56 14.76 -9.22
N GLY A 162 -2.22 14.33 -8.14
CA GLY A 162 -3.59 14.70 -7.81
C GLY A 162 -4.64 14.00 -8.67
N SER A 163 -4.33 12.83 -9.25
CA SER A 163 -5.30 12.08 -10.03
C SER A 163 -6.45 11.58 -9.16
N PRO A 164 -7.71 11.80 -9.56
CA PRO A 164 -8.86 11.33 -8.79
C PRO A 164 -9.11 9.82 -8.95
N LEU A 165 -8.50 9.17 -9.96
CA LEU A 165 -8.68 7.76 -10.40
C LEU A 165 -10.11 7.39 -10.84
N VAL A 166 -11.12 7.89 -10.15
CA VAL A 166 -12.55 7.75 -10.41
C VAL A 166 -13.19 9.14 -10.32
N THR A 167 -14.14 9.47 -11.20
CA THR A 167 -14.89 10.72 -11.17
C THR A 167 -15.95 10.70 -10.06
N PRO A 168 -16.50 11.85 -9.64
CA PRO A 168 -17.58 11.89 -8.65
C PRO A 168 -18.81 11.05 -9.05
N GLU A 169 -19.04 10.86 -10.35
CA GLU A 169 -20.15 10.08 -10.90
C GLU A 169 -19.83 8.57 -10.99
N GLY A 170 -18.64 8.14 -10.56
CA GLY A 170 -18.24 6.73 -10.53
C GLY A 170 -17.58 6.20 -11.81
N TYR A 171 -17.20 7.06 -12.76
CA TYR A 171 -16.49 6.64 -13.98
C TYR A 171 -14.98 6.63 -13.78
N GLY A 172 -14.25 5.80 -14.52
CA GLY A 172 -12.78 5.82 -14.49
C GLY A 172 -12.21 7.15 -15.02
N ALA A 173 -11.30 7.77 -14.27
CA ALA A 173 -10.70 9.07 -14.60
C ALA A 173 -9.27 8.96 -15.19
N PHE A 174 -8.90 7.80 -15.74
CA PHE A 174 -7.55 7.53 -16.25
C PHE A 174 -7.15 8.36 -17.48
N ALA A 175 -8.12 8.94 -18.18
CA ALA A 175 -7.87 9.87 -19.28
C ALA A 175 -7.48 11.28 -18.79
N ASP A 176 -7.60 11.56 -17.48
CA ASP A 176 -7.25 12.87 -16.93
C ASP A 176 -5.76 13.19 -17.15
N SER A 177 -5.47 14.48 -17.31
CA SER A 177 -4.11 14.97 -17.56
C SER A 177 -3.12 14.60 -16.44
N SER A 178 -3.59 14.54 -15.18
CA SER A 178 -2.77 14.12 -14.03
C SER A 178 -2.32 12.67 -14.14
N PHE A 179 -3.25 11.76 -14.45
CA PHE A 179 -2.95 10.34 -14.58
C PHE A 179 -2.07 10.06 -15.80
N THR A 180 -2.41 10.67 -16.94
CA THR A 180 -1.64 10.48 -18.19
C THR A 180 -0.21 11.01 -18.06
N ARG A 181 0.03 12.13 -17.36
CA ARG A 181 1.38 12.60 -17.03
C ARG A 181 2.14 11.61 -16.14
N ALA A 182 1.50 11.09 -15.08
CA ALA A 182 2.10 10.11 -14.20
C ALA A 182 2.47 8.80 -14.92
N PHE A 183 1.54 8.30 -15.73
CA PHE A 183 1.74 7.10 -16.52
C PHE A 183 2.82 7.29 -17.59
N ALA A 184 2.85 8.44 -18.27
CA ALA A 184 3.91 8.78 -19.22
C ALA A 184 5.28 8.86 -18.56
N PHE A 185 5.37 9.42 -17.34
CA PHE A 185 6.60 9.41 -16.56
C PHE A 185 7.06 7.97 -16.26
N LEU A 186 6.18 7.12 -15.75
CA LEU A 186 6.47 5.70 -15.47
C LEU A 186 6.96 4.97 -16.72
N VAL A 187 6.24 5.09 -17.84
CA VAL A 187 6.61 4.47 -19.12
C VAL A 187 7.97 4.97 -19.62
N SER A 188 8.29 6.26 -19.39
CA SER A 188 9.58 6.82 -19.80
C SER A 188 10.77 6.17 -19.08
N LEU A 189 10.59 5.67 -17.85
CA LEU A 189 11.66 5.00 -17.11
C LEU A 189 12.12 3.71 -17.81
N TYR A 190 11.18 2.93 -18.34
CA TYR A 190 11.51 1.72 -19.11
C TYR A 190 12.07 2.05 -20.49
N ARG A 191 11.49 3.05 -21.18
CA ARG A 191 11.96 3.48 -22.51
C ARG A 191 13.39 4.02 -22.48
N ASP A 192 13.74 4.75 -21.43
CA ASP A 192 15.08 5.31 -21.22
C ASP A 192 16.08 4.28 -20.66
N GLY A 193 15.66 3.03 -20.44
CA GLY A 193 16.52 1.98 -19.87
C GLY A 193 16.88 2.18 -18.40
N LEU A 194 16.13 3.01 -17.67
CA LEU A 194 16.33 3.27 -16.24
C LEU A 194 15.73 2.17 -15.37
N ALA A 195 14.71 1.46 -15.88
CA ALA A 195 14.07 0.32 -15.25
C ALA A 195 14.01 -0.89 -16.21
N PRO A 196 14.18 -2.13 -15.73
CA PRO A 196 14.07 -3.31 -16.56
C PRO A 196 12.59 -3.59 -16.88
N PRO A 197 12.23 -3.92 -18.13
CA PRO A 197 10.85 -4.22 -18.51
C PRO A 197 10.50 -5.68 -18.19
N VAL A 198 10.53 -6.05 -16.91
CA VAL A 198 10.30 -7.43 -16.45
C VAL A 198 9.23 -7.47 -15.35
N SER A 199 8.64 -8.65 -15.19
CA SER A 199 7.70 -9.01 -14.13
C SER A 199 8.44 -9.53 -12.90
N ASN A 200 7.78 -9.54 -11.74
CA ASN A 200 8.39 -10.03 -10.51
C ASN A 200 8.74 -11.53 -10.52
N THR A 201 8.08 -12.32 -11.38
CA THR A 201 8.38 -13.73 -11.60
C THR A 201 9.66 -13.97 -12.39
N GLU A 202 10.18 -12.96 -13.08
CA GLU A 202 11.41 -13.05 -13.88
C GLU A 202 12.66 -12.76 -13.04
N VAL A 203 12.49 -12.22 -11.83
CA VAL A 203 13.57 -11.97 -10.87
C VAL A 203 13.59 -13.06 -9.82
N ALA A 204 14.57 -13.96 -9.91
CA ALA A 204 14.67 -15.13 -9.03
C ALA A 204 14.77 -14.77 -7.53
N ASN A 205 15.51 -13.72 -7.19
CA ASN A 205 15.61 -13.24 -5.81
C ASN A 205 15.85 -11.72 -5.77
N LEU A 206 14.79 -10.97 -5.48
CA LEU A 206 14.81 -9.51 -5.38
C LEU A 206 15.94 -8.99 -4.48
N TYR A 207 16.11 -9.57 -3.29
CA TYR A 207 17.07 -9.09 -2.30
C TYR A 207 18.52 -9.34 -2.72
N GLN A 208 18.81 -10.49 -3.34
CA GLN A 208 20.15 -10.79 -3.85
C GLN A 208 20.51 -9.92 -5.04
N GLU A 209 19.56 -9.70 -5.96
CA GLU A 209 19.78 -8.83 -7.12
C GLU A 209 20.00 -7.36 -6.68
N PHE A 210 19.23 -6.88 -5.70
CA PHE A 210 19.46 -5.57 -5.09
C PHE A 210 20.82 -5.47 -4.37
N ALA A 211 21.23 -6.52 -3.65
CA ALA A 211 22.52 -6.57 -2.96
C ALA A 211 23.71 -6.63 -3.94
N ARG A 212 23.56 -7.32 -5.07
CA ARG A 212 24.54 -7.35 -6.18
C ARG A 212 24.60 -6.02 -6.93
N GLY A 213 23.56 -5.20 -6.80
CA GLY A 213 23.44 -3.93 -7.51
C GLY A 213 22.97 -4.11 -8.94
N THR A 214 22.18 -5.14 -9.25
CA THR A 214 21.49 -5.28 -10.55
C THR A 214 20.59 -4.07 -10.80
N PHE A 215 19.96 -3.58 -9.73
CA PHE A 215 19.28 -2.30 -9.66
C PHE A 215 19.62 -1.59 -8.35
N ALA A 216 19.63 -0.25 -8.36
CA ALA A 216 19.99 0.55 -7.19
C ALA A 216 18.81 0.93 -6.30
N MET A 217 17.58 0.83 -6.83
CA MET A 217 16.31 1.17 -6.19
C MET A 217 15.25 0.12 -6.50
#